data_AF-A0A812TAA9-F1
#
_entry.id   AF-A0A812TAA9-F1
#
_cell.length_a   1.000
_cell.length_b   1.000
_cell.length_c   1.000
_cell.angle_alpha   90.00
_cell.angle_beta   90.00
_cell.angle_gamma   90.00
#
_symmetry.space_group_name_H-M   'P 1'
#
loop_
_entity.id
_entity.type
_entity.pdbx_description
1 polymer ?
#
loop_
_entity_poly.entity_id
_entity_poly.type
_entity_poly.pdbx_seq_one_letter_code
_entity_poly.pdbx_strand_id
1 'polypeptide(L)'
;MSSSLVYPYRGSQAFCLSVSHQYLEKFVACLSDKAFRLMGEAASPALAEIYFQKAAELTPLSPKAAGFLAFARLKSGMSREALVSFRRAGELEGASPTGTTLCGEASALVSLGDFAGAADAVRRADETDSKQRCSEHHGGVLGKSMQHFKQMSQDWRRRSPRYRELQAAWGSVDSVDGWRQFLQLQIVKDHVEAAERSTGAPGLVFLGRPSVHLAGVLRILRVLREVHTLSWPAEFWLEASDVSVLEPWASERLKALGATLRVVPAPQGELARDHPFWRWQAHFAFHHRQNPEAVSRLKAYALKPVVLALSDCDPCLVLDADNAPLRSPQELLKSLDEIPALFWPDFWSAPRTELWSAFSPARSQESGQLLLRKTVEVRQALLLATLLAVRPDLYLEGIYGQQGQLMCGYGDKDVYQMAFRLLGVKFRFVGSSPGVLVTTGGDYAGLVQQDEDGRSLFAHASQAKDRLWQLLEADALQRCFQPLLHLHARSWVAMHPAPG
;
A
#
# COMPACT_ATOMS: atom_id res chain seq x y z
N MET A 1 -27.32 48.11 60.76
CA MET A 1 -26.45 49.30 60.66
C MET A 1 -25.17 48.86 59.98
N SER A 2 -24.80 49.60 58.93
CA SER A 2 -23.57 49.62 58.11
C SER A 2 -22.59 48.43 58.24
N SER A 3 -22.12 47.85 57.14
CA SER A 3 -21.37 48.60 56.15
C SER A 3 -21.23 47.85 54.83
N SER A 4 -21.42 48.59 53.76
CA SER A 4 -21.09 48.28 52.38
C SER A 4 -19.65 48.69 52.08
N LEU A 5 -19.00 47.98 51.14
CA LEU A 5 -18.23 48.61 50.06
C LEU A 5 -17.91 47.59 48.95
N VAL A 6 -18.14 48.05 47.72
CA VAL A 6 -18.01 47.36 46.43
C VAL A 6 -16.63 47.68 45.84
N TYR A 7 -15.97 46.73 45.17
CA TYR A 7 -15.18 46.93 43.93
C TYR A 7 -15.08 45.60 43.12
N PRO A 8 -14.92 45.64 41.78
CA PRO A 8 -15.19 44.49 40.89
C PRO A 8 -13.93 43.78 40.33
N TYR A 9 -14.15 42.51 39.97
CA TYR A 9 -13.46 41.66 39.00
C TYR A 9 -11.94 41.34 39.15
N ARG A 10 -11.67 40.12 39.63
CA ARG A 10 -10.83 39.06 39.01
C ARG A 10 -10.62 37.95 40.03
N GLY A 11 -10.85 36.70 39.63
CA GLY A 11 -10.44 35.55 40.44
C GLY A 11 -11.49 34.45 40.49
N SER A 12 -11.31 33.47 39.61
CA SER A 12 -11.66 32.07 39.80
C SER A 12 -11.92 31.64 41.24
N GLN A 13 -13.10 31.09 41.51
CA GLN A 13 -13.23 29.99 42.46
C GLN A 13 -14.34 29.04 42.03
N ALA A 14 -13.95 27.77 41.97
CA ALA A 14 -14.70 26.64 41.50
C ALA A 14 -15.98 26.44 42.31
N PHE A 15 -17.11 26.38 41.60
CA PHE A 15 -18.32 25.74 42.12
C PHE A 15 -18.06 24.23 42.15
N CYS A 16 -17.52 23.75 43.27
CA CYS A 16 -17.35 22.33 43.52
C CYS A 16 -18.72 21.73 43.86
N LEU A 17 -19.47 21.34 42.83
CA LEU A 17 -20.63 20.46 42.98
C LEU A 17 -20.09 19.05 43.27
N SER A 18 -20.11 18.64 44.53
CA SER A 18 -20.00 17.23 44.88
C SER A 18 -21.29 16.52 44.45
N VAL A 19 -21.40 16.22 43.15
CA VAL A 19 -22.32 15.20 42.66
C VAL A 19 -21.89 13.91 43.35
N SER A 20 -22.72 13.35 44.22
CA SER A 20 -22.37 12.09 44.88
C SER A 20 -22.07 11.04 43.80
N HIS A 21 -21.02 10.23 44.01
CA HIS A 21 -20.61 9.15 43.10
C HIS A 21 -21.81 8.30 42.63
N GLN A 22 -22.79 8.11 43.52
CA GLN A 22 -24.03 7.38 43.29
C GLN A 22 -24.95 8.01 42.22
N TYR A 23 -24.99 9.34 42.09
CA TYR A 23 -25.76 10.01 41.04
C TYR A 23 -25.09 9.90 39.67
N LEU A 24 -23.75 9.97 39.64
CA LEU A 24 -22.98 9.79 38.40
C LEU A 24 -23.14 8.37 37.85
N GLU A 25 -23.05 7.35 38.70
CA GLU A 25 -23.28 5.95 38.31
C GLU A 25 -24.70 5.72 37.77
N LYS A 26 -25.73 6.25 38.46
CA LYS A 26 -27.12 6.17 37.99
C LYS A 26 -27.32 6.87 36.65
N PHE A 27 -26.67 8.02 36.45
CA PHE A 27 -26.73 8.77 35.20
C PHE A 27 -26.05 8.02 34.05
N VAL A 28 -24.87 7.45 34.27
CA VAL A 28 -24.14 6.63 33.29
C VAL A 28 -24.91 5.34 32.95
N ALA A 29 -25.56 4.72 33.94
CA ALA A 29 -26.44 3.58 33.72
C ALA A 29 -27.64 3.95 32.82
N CYS A 30 -28.26 5.12 33.05
CA CYS A 30 -29.35 5.64 32.22
C CYS A 30 -28.90 5.89 30.77
N LEU A 31 -27.73 6.49 30.56
CA LEU A 31 -27.15 6.69 29.23
C LEU A 31 -26.93 5.35 28.52
N SER A 32 -26.37 4.37 29.23
CA SER A 32 -26.11 3.04 28.69
C SER A 32 -27.39 2.30 28.34
N ASP A 33 -28.42 2.33 29.21
CA ASP A 33 -29.71 1.68 28.97
C ASP A 33 -30.41 2.29 27.74
N LYS A 34 -30.40 3.62 27.62
CA LYS A 34 -30.92 4.31 26.43
C LYS A 34 -30.15 3.90 25.16
N ALA A 35 -28.83 3.79 25.23
CA ALA A 35 -28.01 3.34 24.12
C ALA A 35 -28.33 1.89 23.70
N PHE A 36 -28.53 0.99 24.65
CA PHE A 36 -28.92 -0.40 24.38
C PHE A 36 -30.31 -0.50 23.73
N ARG A 37 -31.29 0.30 24.16
CA ARG A 37 -32.61 0.36 23.49
C ARG A 37 -32.50 0.84 22.04
N LEU A 38 -31.68 1.85 21.79
CA LEU A 38 -31.41 2.36 20.43
C LEU A 38 -30.73 1.33 19.52
N MET A 39 -29.94 0.42 20.12
CA MET A 39 -29.35 -0.72 19.42
C MET A 39 -30.37 -1.83 19.10
N GLY A 40 -31.42 -2.00 19.92
CA GLY A 40 -32.39 -3.11 19.79
C GLY A 40 -33.66 -2.79 18.99
N GLU A 41 -34.25 -1.61 19.15
CA GLU A 41 -35.62 -1.33 18.68
C GLU A 41 -35.70 -0.47 17.40
N ALA A 42 -34.65 0.26 17.01
CA ALA A 42 -34.70 1.23 15.89
C ALA A 42 -33.45 1.31 15.00
N ALA A 43 -32.48 0.40 15.15
CA ALA A 43 -31.28 0.28 14.31
C ALA A 43 -30.58 1.63 13.97
N SER A 44 -30.28 2.46 14.97
CA SER A 44 -29.36 3.59 14.80
C SER A 44 -28.11 3.45 15.66
N PRO A 45 -27.16 2.56 15.26
CA PRO A 45 -25.87 2.41 15.93
C PRO A 45 -25.09 3.72 16.10
N ALA A 46 -25.23 4.64 15.13
CA ALA A 46 -24.61 5.97 15.19
C ALA A 46 -25.17 6.83 16.33
N LEU A 47 -26.48 6.75 16.62
CA LEU A 47 -27.06 7.44 17.78
C LEU A 47 -26.65 6.78 19.10
N ALA A 48 -26.58 5.45 19.14
CA ALA A 48 -26.12 4.72 20.32
C ALA A 48 -24.65 5.04 20.65
N GLU A 49 -23.80 5.22 19.64
CA GLU A 49 -22.42 5.67 19.82
C GLU A 49 -22.34 6.98 20.61
N ILE A 50 -23.19 7.98 20.30
CA ILE A 50 -23.17 9.28 20.99
C ILE A 50 -23.41 9.11 22.51
N TYR A 51 -24.36 8.24 22.89
CA TYR A 51 -24.66 7.97 24.29
C TYR A 51 -23.55 7.18 24.99
N PHE A 52 -22.97 6.17 24.32
CA PHE A 52 -21.83 5.43 24.87
C PHE A 52 -20.55 6.26 24.94
N GLN A 53 -20.33 7.16 24.00
CA GLN A 53 -19.22 8.13 24.01
C GLN A 53 -19.35 9.04 25.22
N LYS A 54 -20.56 9.57 25.48
CA LYS A 54 -20.82 10.38 26.68
C LYS A 54 -20.64 9.59 27.97
N ALA A 55 -21.06 8.33 28.00
CA ALA A 55 -20.85 7.44 29.14
C ALA A 55 -19.35 7.19 29.41
N ALA A 56 -18.55 6.96 28.36
CA ALA A 56 -17.11 6.76 28.45
C ALA A 56 -16.35 8.02 28.88
N GLU A 57 -16.78 9.21 28.42
CA GLU A 57 -16.23 10.50 28.88
C GLU A 57 -16.46 10.75 30.37
N LEU A 58 -17.64 10.38 30.87
CA LEU A 58 -17.99 10.53 32.29
C LEU A 58 -17.33 9.47 33.18
N THR A 59 -16.89 8.35 32.59
CA THR A 59 -16.23 7.23 33.30
C THR A 59 -14.98 6.75 32.56
N PRO A 60 -13.93 7.57 32.44
CA PRO A 60 -12.77 7.29 31.57
C PRO A 60 -11.91 6.09 32.01
N LEU A 61 -12.10 5.63 33.25
CA LEU A 61 -11.42 4.46 33.81
C LEU A 61 -12.30 3.19 33.79
N SER A 62 -13.51 3.24 33.21
CA SER A 62 -14.42 2.10 33.15
C SER A 62 -14.15 1.24 31.92
N PRO A 63 -13.65 -0.01 32.06
CA PRO A 63 -13.46 -0.89 30.92
C PRO A 63 -14.78 -1.22 30.23
N LYS A 64 -15.86 -1.33 31.01
CA LYS A 64 -17.22 -1.59 30.52
C LYS A 64 -17.73 -0.47 29.61
N ALA A 65 -17.49 0.79 29.96
CA ALA A 65 -17.89 1.93 29.13
C ALA A 65 -17.09 1.97 27.82
N ALA A 66 -15.78 1.69 27.86
CA ALA A 66 -14.92 1.58 26.68
C ALA A 66 -15.36 0.43 25.75
N GLY A 67 -15.69 -0.73 26.32
CA GLY A 67 -16.15 -1.91 25.55
C GLY A 67 -17.51 -1.68 24.87
N PHE A 68 -18.46 -1.02 25.54
CA PHE A 68 -19.76 -0.72 24.93
C PHE A 68 -19.67 0.31 23.80
N LEU A 69 -18.82 1.32 23.96
CA LEU A 69 -18.49 2.26 22.89
C LEU A 69 -17.84 1.54 21.69
N ALA A 70 -16.90 0.63 21.95
CA ALA A 70 -16.27 -0.19 20.92
C ALA A 70 -17.29 -1.01 20.13
N PHE A 71 -18.23 -1.63 20.83
CA PHE A 71 -19.30 -2.42 20.23
C PHE A 71 -20.23 -1.59 19.35
N ALA A 72 -20.64 -0.40 19.81
CA ALA A 72 -21.47 0.50 19.03
C ALA A 72 -20.75 0.97 17.74
N ARG A 73 -19.48 1.34 17.84
CA ARG A 73 -18.63 1.71 16.68
C ARG A 73 -18.50 0.59 15.67
N LEU A 74 -18.29 -0.63 16.15
CA LEU A 74 -18.21 -1.80 15.29
C LEU A 74 -19.51 -2.01 14.50
N LYS A 75 -20.66 -1.85 15.16
CA LYS A 75 -21.99 -1.96 14.52
C LYS A 75 -22.32 -0.79 13.59
N SER A 76 -21.72 0.38 13.82
CA SER A 76 -21.77 1.53 12.90
C SER A 76 -20.81 1.42 11.70
N GLY A 77 -20.01 0.35 11.59
CA GLY A 77 -19.02 0.16 10.53
C GLY A 77 -17.68 0.89 10.77
N MET A 78 -17.52 1.58 11.90
CA MET A 78 -16.31 2.31 12.29
C MET A 78 -15.28 1.36 12.92
N SER A 79 -14.82 0.41 12.12
CA SER A 79 -14.03 -0.74 12.61
C SER A 79 -12.66 -0.35 13.19
N ARG A 80 -12.07 0.75 12.72
CA ARG A 80 -10.76 1.25 13.20
C ARG A 80 -10.90 1.87 14.59
N GLU A 81 -11.93 2.67 14.78
CA GLU A 81 -12.28 3.32 16.05
C GLU A 81 -12.77 2.29 17.07
N ALA A 82 -13.50 1.27 16.60
CA ALA A 82 -13.89 0.12 17.42
C ALA A 82 -12.66 -0.63 17.95
N LEU A 83 -11.66 -0.91 17.09
CA LEU A 83 -10.43 -1.57 17.51
C LEU A 83 -9.68 -0.79 18.60
N VAL A 84 -9.56 0.53 18.44
CA VAL A 84 -8.94 1.40 19.45
C VAL A 84 -9.69 1.31 20.78
N SER A 85 -11.02 1.34 20.74
CA SER A 85 -11.84 1.23 21.94
C SER A 85 -11.79 -0.15 22.61
N PHE A 86 -11.72 -1.25 21.85
CA PHE A 86 -11.53 -2.59 22.40
C PHE A 86 -10.17 -2.76 23.07
N ARG A 87 -9.09 -2.26 22.45
CA ARG A 87 -7.75 -2.27 23.07
C ARG A 87 -7.72 -1.44 24.34
N ARG A 88 -8.37 -0.28 24.35
CA ARG A 88 -8.51 0.55 25.55
C ARG A 88 -9.28 -0.17 26.66
N ALA A 89 -10.35 -0.89 26.33
CA ALA A 89 -11.06 -1.71 27.29
C ALA A 89 -10.14 -2.80 27.88
N GLY A 90 -9.35 -3.48 27.04
CA GLY A 90 -8.38 -4.48 27.49
C GLY A 90 -7.28 -3.92 28.39
N GLU A 91 -6.74 -2.73 28.08
CA GLU A 91 -5.78 -2.03 28.94
C GLU A 91 -6.36 -1.73 30.33
N LEU A 92 -7.63 -1.30 30.39
CA LEU A 92 -8.33 -0.98 31.64
C LEU A 92 -8.70 -2.24 32.45
N GLU A 93 -8.90 -3.39 31.80
CA GLU A 93 -9.09 -4.70 32.44
C GLU A 93 -7.78 -5.25 33.03
N GLY A 94 -6.63 -4.78 32.55
CA GLY A 94 -5.30 -5.12 33.08
C GLY A 94 -4.67 -6.33 32.36
N ALA A 95 -3.87 -7.10 33.08
CA ALA A 95 -3.02 -8.15 32.49
C ALA A 95 -3.79 -9.31 31.83
N SER A 96 -5.09 -9.46 32.12
CA SER A 96 -5.94 -10.52 31.56
C SER A 96 -7.27 -9.92 31.06
N PRO A 97 -7.30 -9.37 29.83
CA PRO A 97 -8.51 -8.87 29.21
C PRO A 97 -9.59 -9.96 29.11
N THR A 98 -10.85 -9.56 29.20
CA THR A 98 -11.99 -10.48 29.16
C THR A 98 -12.15 -11.10 27.77
N GLY A 99 -12.68 -12.33 27.71
CA GLY A 99 -12.97 -13.02 26.44
C GLY A 99 -13.88 -12.19 25.52
N THR A 100 -14.85 -11.46 26.10
CA THR A 100 -15.73 -10.56 25.32
C THR A 100 -14.96 -9.41 24.67
N THR A 101 -14.04 -8.77 25.39
CA THR A 101 -13.18 -7.69 24.86
C THR A 101 -12.29 -8.21 23.74
N LEU A 102 -11.70 -9.40 23.92
CA LEU A 102 -10.83 -10.04 22.94
C LEU A 102 -11.60 -10.50 21.68
N CYS A 103 -12.82 -10.99 21.82
CA CYS A 103 -13.69 -11.31 20.67
C CYS A 103 -14.15 -10.06 19.91
N GLY A 104 -14.40 -8.97 20.63
CA GLY A 104 -14.69 -7.67 20.03
C GLY A 104 -13.49 -7.13 19.23
N GLU A 105 -12.30 -7.24 19.80
CA GLU A 105 -11.04 -6.94 19.10
C GLU A 105 -10.88 -7.81 17.85
N ALA A 106 -11.08 -9.12 17.97
CA ALA A 106 -11.02 -10.04 16.82
C ALA A 106 -12.04 -9.65 15.72
N SER A 107 -13.26 -9.31 16.10
CA SER A 107 -14.30 -8.88 15.14
C SER A 107 -13.94 -7.57 14.44
N ALA A 108 -13.38 -6.60 15.17
CA ALA A 108 -12.90 -5.35 14.59
C ALA A 108 -11.72 -5.59 13.64
N LEU A 109 -10.79 -6.48 14.01
CA LEU A 109 -9.65 -6.88 13.19
C LEU A 109 -10.08 -7.61 11.92
N VAL A 110 -11.06 -8.51 11.99
CA VAL A 110 -11.68 -9.14 10.81
C VAL A 110 -12.30 -8.10 9.88
N SER A 111 -13.09 -7.16 10.40
CA SER A 111 -13.69 -6.08 9.59
C SER A 111 -12.65 -5.14 8.96
N LEU A 112 -11.46 -5.05 9.55
CA LEU A 112 -10.31 -4.31 9.02
C LEU A 112 -9.41 -5.16 8.10
N GLY A 113 -9.69 -6.46 7.96
CA GLY A 113 -8.89 -7.41 7.20
C GLY A 113 -7.59 -7.85 7.89
N ASP A 114 -7.38 -7.59 9.18
CA ASP A 114 -6.23 -8.07 9.96
C ASP A 114 -6.52 -9.45 10.58
N PHE A 115 -6.46 -10.50 9.75
CA PHE A 115 -6.78 -11.85 10.18
C PHE A 115 -5.72 -12.49 11.10
N ALA A 116 -4.47 -12.04 11.03
CA ALA A 116 -3.41 -12.50 11.91
C ALA A 116 -3.61 -11.96 13.34
N GLY A 117 -3.91 -10.67 13.46
CA GLY A 117 -4.31 -10.07 14.74
C GLY A 117 -5.60 -10.69 15.27
N ALA A 118 -6.59 -10.92 14.40
CA ALA A 118 -7.84 -11.57 14.79
C ALA A 118 -7.62 -12.99 15.33
N ALA A 119 -6.72 -13.76 14.70
CA ALA A 119 -6.37 -15.11 15.17
C ALA A 119 -5.70 -15.10 16.54
N ASP A 120 -4.77 -14.16 16.81
CA ASP A 120 -4.16 -14.02 18.12
C ASP A 120 -5.18 -13.59 19.20
N ALA A 121 -6.07 -12.66 18.87
CA ALA A 121 -7.14 -12.21 19.75
C ALA A 121 -8.13 -13.35 20.08
N VAL A 122 -8.52 -14.17 19.09
CA VAL A 122 -9.36 -15.37 19.31
C VAL A 122 -8.66 -16.39 20.20
N ARG A 123 -7.37 -16.67 19.98
CA ARG A 123 -6.59 -17.59 20.82
C ARG A 123 -6.56 -17.11 22.28
N ARG A 124 -6.27 -15.83 22.49
CA ARG A 124 -6.26 -15.21 23.83
C ARG A 124 -7.65 -15.23 24.46
N ALA A 125 -8.72 -15.05 23.67
CA ALA A 125 -10.10 -15.12 24.16
C ALA A 125 -10.45 -16.52 24.68
N ASP A 126 -10.09 -17.55 23.91
CA ASP A 126 -10.33 -18.96 24.25
C ASP A 126 -9.50 -19.42 25.48
N GLU A 127 -8.33 -18.80 25.71
CA GLU A 127 -7.51 -19.01 26.91
C GLU A 127 -8.13 -18.40 28.18
N THR A 128 -8.89 -17.31 28.06
CA THR A 128 -9.47 -16.57 29.20
C THR A 128 -10.87 -17.08 29.61
N ASP A 129 -11.72 -17.51 28.67
CA ASP A 129 -13.10 -17.93 28.98
C ASP A 129 -13.57 -19.16 28.16
N SER A 130 -13.64 -20.30 28.83
CA SER A 130 -14.05 -21.60 28.24
C SER A 130 -15.54 -21.71 27.86
N LYS A 131 -16.40 -20.75 28.26
CA LYS A 131 -17.85 -20.84 28.07
C LYS A 131 -18.38 -20.00 26.91
N GLN A 132 -17.61 -19.05 26.39
CA GLN A 132 -18.02 -18.15 25.30
C GLN A 132 -17.13 -18.39 24.08
N ARG A 133 -17.54 -19.32 23.21
CA ARG A 133 -16.72 -19.82 22.10
C ARG A 133 -16.62 -18.80 20.98
N CYS A 134 -15.69 -17.86 21.15
CA CYS A 134 -15.22 -16.94 20.11
C CYS A 134 -14.89 -17.67 18.80
N SER A 135 -14.24 -18.83 18.97
CA SER A 135 -13.87 -19.77 17.91
C SER A 135 -15.05 -20.40 17.17
N GLU A 136 -16.25 -20.50 17.73
CA GLU A 136 -17.42 -20.98 16.98
C GLU A 136 -17.99 -19.93 16.02
N HIS A 137 -17.91 -18.66 16.41
CA HIS A 137 -18.41 -17.56 15.59
C HIS A 137 -17.44 -17.21 14.44
N HIS A 138 -16.13 -17.44 14.61
CA HIS A 138 -15.09 -17.07 13.65
C HIS A 138 -14.27 -18.25 13.06
N GLY A 139 -14.37 -19.45 13.63
CA GLY A 139 -13.46 -20.58 13.34
C GLY A 139 -13.62 -21.21 11.96
N GLY A 140 -14.82 -21.16 11.36
CA GLY A 140 -15.04 -21.64 9.99
C GLY A 140 -14.32 -20.80 8.93
N VAL A 141 -14.18 -19.50 9.18
CA VAL A 141 -13.53 -18.53 8.27
C VAL A 141 -12.02 -18.50 8.52
N LEU A 142 -11.59 -18.53 9.79
CA LEU A 142 -10.17 -18.51 10.16
C LEU A 142 -9.45 -19.84 9.85
N GLY A 143 -10.09 -21.00 10.04
CA GLY A 143 -9.45 -22.32 9.89
C GLY A 143 -9.09 -22.68 8.45
N LYS A 144 -9.99 -22.44 7.49
CA LYS A 144 -9.76 -22.75 6.07
C LYS A 144 -8.74 -21.81 5.42
N SER A 145 -8.83 -20.53 5.75
CA SER A 145 -7.88 -19.52 5.29
C SER A 145 -6.47 -19.82 5.83
N MET A 146 -6.34 -20.07 7.13
CA MET A 146 -5.03 -20.28 7.77
C MET A 146 -4.32 -21.57 7.31
N GLN A 147 -5.05 -22.66 7.02
CA GLN A 147 -4.44 -23.90 6.51
C GLN A 147 -3.91 -23.74 5.07
N HIS A 148 -4.67 -23.08 4.20
CA HIS A 148 -4.25 -22.79 2.83
C HIS A 148 -3.04 -21.84 2.80
N PHE A 149 -3.05 -20.80 3.65
CA PHE A 149 -1.96 -19.83 3.76
C PHE A 149 -0.68 -20.40 4.38
N LYS A 150 -0.80 -21.23 5.41
CA LYS A 150 0.34 -21.88 6.05
C LYS A 150 1.05 -22.81 5.05
N GLN A 151 0.29 -23.50 4.21
CA GLN A 151 0.84 -24.35 3.15
C GLN A 151 1.54 -23.54 2.05
N MET A 152 0.96 -22.42 1.61
CA MET A 152 1.61 -21.50 0.65
C MET A 152 2.90 -20.87 1.21
N SER A 153 2.90 -20.42 2.46
CA SER A 153 4.07 -19.85 3.13
C SER A 153 5.18 -20.90 3.35
N GLN A 154 4.82 -22.12 3.74
CA GLN A 154 5.76 -23.22 3.95
C GLN A 154 6.34 -23.77 2.65
N ASP A 155 5.56 -23.82 1.57
CA ASP A 155 6.05 -24.19 0.24
C ASP A 155 7.04 -23.15 -0.30
N TRP A 156 6.82 -21.87 -0.02
CA TRP A 156 7.76 -20.82 -0.39
C TRP A 156 9.07 -20.89 0.42
N ARG A 157 8.99 -21.04 1.76
CA ARG A 157 10.18 -21.21 2.62
C ARG A 157 11.10 -22.36 2.16
N ARG A 158 10.50 -23.41 1.59
CA ARG A 158 11.21 -24.56 0.99
C ARG A 158 11.76 -24.29 -0.42
N ARG A 159 11.12 -23.42 -1.21
CA ARG A 159 11.49 -23.13 -2.61
C ARG A 159 12.45 -21.95 -2.80
N SER A 160 12.66 -21.10 -1.79
CA SER A 160 13.44 -19.86 -1.97
C SER A 160 14.72 -19.70 -1.11
N PRO A 161 15.58 -20.73 -0.94
CA PRO A 161 16.94 -20.53 -0.38
C PRO A 161 17.71 -19.40 -1.08
N ARG A 162 17.67 -19.37 -2.42
CA ARG A 162 18.32 -18.34 -3.24
C ARG A 162 17.90 -16.91 -2.91
N TYR A 163 16.62 -16.70 -2.59
CA TYR A 163 16.15 -15.38 -2.20
C TYR A 163 16.76 -14.92 -0.87
N ARG A 164 16.87 -15.82 0.12
CA ARG A 164 17.46 -15.49 1.42
C ARG A 164 18.94 -15.16 1.29
N GLU A 165 19.64 -15.85 0.39
CA GLU A 165 21.05 -15.57 0.09
C GLU A 165 21.20 -14.21 -0.62
N LEU A 166 20.34 -13.88 -1.59
CA LEU A 166 20.29 -12.54 -2.21
C LEU A 166 19.95 -11.44 -1.19
N GLN A 167 19.02 -11.71 -0.27
CA GLN A 167 18.66 -10.80 0.80
C GLN A 167 19.84 -10.53 1.75
N ALA A 168 20.55 -11.58 2.16
CA ALA A 168 21.76 -11.44 2.97
C ALA A 168 22.83 -10.62 2.23
N ALA A 169 23.00 -10.85 0.93
CA ALA A 169 23.92 -10.09 0.09
C ALA A 169 23.55 -8.60 -0.04
N TRP A 170 22.27 -8.24 -0.17
CA TRP A 170 21.85 -6.83 -0.12
C TRP A 170 22.14 -6.19 1.25
N GLY A 171 21.98 -6.96 2.33
CA GLY A 171 22.27 -6.52 3.70
C GLY A 171 23.76 -6.32 3.99
N SER A 172 24.65 -6.98 3.24
CA SER A 172 26.12 -6.87 3.44
C SER A 172 26.75 -5.69 2.72
N VAL A 173 26.05 -5.03 1.79
CA VAL A 173 26.55 -3.79 1.19
C VAL A 173 26.49 -2.71 2.27
N ASP A 174 27.52 -1.91 2.46
CA ASP A 174 27.53 -0.82 3.46
C ASP A 174 27.92 0.54 2.87
N SER A 175 28.22 0.55 1.57
CA SER A 175 28.81 1.67 0.85
C SER A 175 28.43 1.60 -0.63
N VAL A 176 28.56 2.74 -1.33
CA VAL A 176 28.36 2.81 -2.78
C VAL A 176 29.37 1.92 -3.52
N ASP A 177 30.61 1.82 -3.04
CA ASP A 177 31.63 0.95 -3.63
C ASP A 177 31.34 -0.55 -3.42
N GLY A 178 30.67 -0.90 -2.31
CA GLY A 178 30.24 -2.27 -2.00
C GLY A 178 29.30 -2.88 -3.05
N TRP A 179 28.62 -2.06 -3.86
CA TRP A 179 27.80 -2.54 -4.98
C TRP A 179 28.61 -3.34 -6.01
N ARG A 180 29.83 -2.91 -6.35
CA ARG A 180 30.65 -3.64 -7.33
C ARG A 180 31.02 -5.03 -6.81
N GLN A 181 31.25 -5.15 -5.50
CA GLN A 181 31.51 -6.43 -4.86
C GLN A 181 30.25 -7.30 -4.83
N PHE A 182 29.08 -6.69 -4.59
CA PHE A 182 27.78 -7.38 -4.66
C PHE A 182 27.55 -8.06 -6.00
N LEU A 183 27.80 -7.38 -7.13
CA LEU A 183 27.68 -7.98 -8.46
C LEU A 183 28.65 -9.14 -8.70
N GLN A 184 29.76 -9.19 -7.97
CA GLN A 184 30.76 -10.25 -8.10
C GLN A 184 30.44 -11.49 -7.25
N LEU A 185 29.48 -11.41 -6.34
CA LEU A 185 29.05 -12.54 -5.51
C LEU A 185 28.52 -13.67 -6.38
N GLN A 186 28.95 -14.91 -6.10
CA GLN A 186 28.56 -16.07 -6.91
C GLN A 186 27.04 -16.26 -6.97
N ILE A 187 26.33 -16.04 -5.86
CA ILE A 187 24.87 -16.11 -5.83
C ILE A 187 24.19 -15.08 -6.77
N VAL A 188 24.80 -13.91 -6.93
CA VAL A 188 24.29 -12.86 -7.83
C VAL A 188 24.56 -13.26 -9.29
N LYS A 189 25.75 -13.78 -9.58
CA LYS A 189 26.09 -14.34 -10.90
C LYS A 189 25.16 -15.48 -11.28
N ASP A 190 24.96 -16.45 -10.38
CA ASP A 190 24.07 -17.58 -10.57
C ASP A 190 22.62 -17.14 -10.84
N HIS A 191 22.14 -16.09 -10.18
CA HIS A 191 20.80 -15.53 -10.41
C HIS A 191 20.68 -14.91 -11.81
N VAL A 192 21.70 -14.15 -12.22
CA VAL A 192 21.73 -13.51 -13.55
C VAL A 192 21.83 -14.56 -14.66
N GLU A 193 22.71 -15.55 -14.51
CA GLU A 193 22.99 -16.60 -15.51
C GLU A 193 21.89 -17.68 -15.58
N ALA A 194 21.25 -18.03 -14.46
CA ALA A 194 20.16 -19.03 -14.46
C ALA A 194 18.97 -18.59 -15.33
N ALA A 195 18.79 -17.28 -15.47
CA ALA A 195 17.62 -16.71 -16.11
C ALA A 195 17.82 -16.38 -17.60
N GLU A 196 19.06 -16.45 -18.13
CA GLU A 196 19.31 -16.46 -19.59
C GLU A 196 18.65 -17.65 -20.30
N ARG A 197 18.28 -18.69 -19.54
CA ARG A 197 17.61 -19.90 -20.05
C ARG A 197 16.09 -19.76 -20.13
N SER A 198 15.50 -18.67 -19.64
CA SER A 198 14.06 -18.44 -19.76
C SER A 198 13.75 -17.86 -21.14
N THR A 199 13.35 -18.73 -22.07
CA THR A 199 12.65 -18.30 -23.30
C THR A 199 11.22 -17.92 -22.91
N GLY A 200 11.06 -16.76 -22.27
CA GLY A 200 9.78 -16.37 -21.70
C GLY A 200 8.76 -16.00 -22.78
N ALA A 201 7.51 -16.41 -22.57
CA ALA A 201 6.41 -15.73 -23.20
C ALA A 201 6.25 -14.34 -22.55
N PRO A 202 5.82 -13.31 -23.30
CA PRO A 202 5.54 -12.01 -22.74
C PRO A 202 4.50 -12.13 -21.61
N GLY A 203 4.73 -11.45 -20.50
CA GLY A 203 3.92 -11.59 -19.30
C GLY A 203 3.61 -10.26 -18.61
N LEU A 204 2.55 -10.29 -17.81
CA LEU A 204 2.11 -9.16 -16.99
C LEU A 204 2.54 -9.38 -15.54
N VAL A 205 3.11 -8.36 -14.90
CA VAL A 205 3.48 -8.43 -13.49
C VAL A 205 2.78 -7.33 -12.72
N PHE A 206 2.09 -7.74 -11.67
CA PHE A 206 1.41 -6.86 -10.73
C PHE A 206 1.99 -7.11 -9.34
N LEU A 207 2.13 -6.05 -8.55
CA LEU A 207 2.41 -6.15 -7.12
C LEU A 207 1.37 -5.34 -6.35
N GLY A 208 0.82 -5.93 -5.30
CA GLY A 208 0.10 -5.12 -4.32
C GLY A 208 -0.55 -5.90 -3.20
N ARG A 209 -0.91 -5.17 -2.16
CA ARG A 209 -1.77 -5.65 -1.07
C ARG A 209 -3.14 -6.09 -1.58
N PRO A 210 -3.62 -7.31 -1.28
CA PRO A 210 -4.90 -7.81 -1.78
C PRO A 210 -6.08 -6.92 -1.41
N SER A 211 -6.14 -6.43 -0.17
CA SER A 211 -7.23 -5.58 0.33
C SER A 211 -7.38 -4.25 -0.40
N VAL A 212 -6.34 -3.80 -1.10
CA VAL A 212 -6.32 -2.49 -1.80
C VAL A 212 -6.30 -2.67 -3.31
N HIS A 213 -5.46 -3.58 -3.82
CA HIS A 213 -5.07 -3.59 -5.23
C HIS A 213 -5.71 -4.72 -6.03
N LEU A 214 -6.14 -5.81 -5.38
CA LEU A 214 -6.66 -7.00 -6.08
C LEU A 214 -7.84 -6.66 -7.00
N ALA A 215 -8.77 -5.82 -6.53
CA ALA A 215 -9.93 -5.42 -7.33
C ALA A 215 -9.51 -4.68 -8.61
N GLY A 216 -8.52 -3.79 -8.52
CA GLY A 216 -7.94 -3.09 -9.68
C GLY A 216 -7.27 -4.06 -10.65
N VAL A 217 -6.41 -4.95 -10.15
CA VAL A 217 -5.74 -5.97 -10.96
C VAL A 217 -6.73 -6.88 -11.69
N LEU A 218 -7.77 -7.35 -11.01
CA LEU A 218 -8.81 -8.18 -11.64
C LEU A 218 -9.55 -7.44 -12.76
N ARG A 219 -9.79 -6.13 -12.61
CA ARG A 219 -10.39 -5.30 -13.67
C ARG A 219 -9.45 -5.15 -14.86
N ILE A 220 -8.17 -4.83 -14.61
CA ILE A 220 -7.15 -4.75 -15.67
C ILE A 220 -7.09 -6.07 -16.46
N LEU A 221 -6.99 -7.20 -15.75
CA LEU A 221 -6.92 -8.50 -16.39
C LEU A 221 -8.17 -8.80 -17.22
N ARG A 222 -9.37 -8.52 -16.70
CA ARG A 222 -10.62 -8.67 -17.48
C ARG A 222 -10.61 -7.83 -18.74
N VAL A 223 -10.27 -6.55 -18.66
CA VAL A 223 -10.19 -5.68 -19.86
C VAL A 223 -9.18 -6.26 -20.86
N LEU A 224 -8.00 -6.66 -20.41
CA LEU A 224 -7.00 -7.26 -21.29
C LEU A 224 -7.48 -8.56 -21.94
N ARG A 225 -8.20 -9.43 -21.21
CA ARG A 225 -8.70 -10.72 -21.73
C ARG A 225 -9.92 -10.57 -22.62
N GLU A 226 -10.92 -9.85 -22.16
CA GLU A 226 -12.27 -9.83 -22.73
C GLU A 226 -12.40 -8.75 -23.81
N VAL A 227 -11.74 -7.60 -23.64
CA VAL A 227 -11.82 -6.48 -24.60
C VAL A 227 -10.65 -6.51 -25.58
N HIS A 228 -9.43 -6.71 -25.07
CA HIS A 228 -8.23 -6.66 -25.90
C HIS A 228 -7.72 -8.04 -26.35
N THR A 229 -8.38 -9.13 -25.93
CA THR A 229 -8.05 -10.51 -26.32
C THR A 229 -6.61 -10.93 -26.04
N LEU A 230 -5.92 -10.23 -25.14
CA LEU A 230 -4.52 -10.47 -24.79
C LEU A 230 -4.42 -11.73 -23.93
N SER A 231 -3.61 -12.70 -24.33
CA SER A 231 -3.47 -14.00 -23.66
C SER A 231 -2.21 -14.15 -22.80
N TRP A 232 -1.40 -13.09 -22.64
CA TRP A 232 -0.15 -13.14 -21.88
C TRP A 232 -0.35 -13.65 -20.45
N PRO A 233 0.44 -14.63 -19.96
CA PRO A 233 0.37 -15.02 -18.55
C PRO A 233 0.56 -13.81 -17.64
N ALA A 234 -0.07 -13.84 -16.47
CA ALA A 234 0.08 -12.80 -15.48
C ALA A 234 0.62 -13.37 -14.16
N GLU A 235 1.33 -12.54 -13.41
CA GLU A 235 1.73 -12.81 -12.04
C GLU A 235 1.21 -11.70 -11.14
N PHE A 236 0.47 -12.07 -10.09
CA PHE A 236 0.08 -11.15 -9.02
C PHE A 236 0.90 -11.48 -7.77
N TRP A 237 1.83 -10.60 -7.45
CA TRP A 237 2.71 -10.69 -6.31
C TRP A 237 2.13 -9.97 -5.10
N LEU A 238 2.27 -10.55 -3.93
CA LEU A 238 1.91 -9.95 -2.64
C LEU A 238 2.97 -10.25 -1.57
N GLU A 239 3.02 -9.42 -0.53
CA GLU A 239 3.94 -9.66 0.59
C GLU A 239 3.49 -10.87 1.41
N ALA A 240 4.41 -11.66 1.95
CA ALA A 240 4.08 -12.82 2.79
C ALA A 240 3.17 -12.48 3.99
N SER A 241 3.29 -11.27 4.53
CA SER A 241 2.43 -10.71 5.58
C SER A 241 0.98 -10.50 5.11
N ASP A 242 0.79 -10.19 3.83
CA ASP A 242 -0.52 -9.94 3.22
C ASP A 242 -1.23 -11.22 2.77
N VAL A 243 -0.55 -12.37 2.83
CA VAL A 243 -1.16 -13.67 2.49
C VAL A 243 -2.40 -13.88 3.34
N SER A 244 -2.35 -13.55 4.64
CA SER A 244 -3.48 -13.76 5.55
C SER A 244 -4.73 -12.96 5.18
N VAL A 245 -4.60 -11.90 4.38
CA VAL A 245 -5.71 -11.02 3.99
C VAL A 245 -6.31 -11.38 2.63
N LEU A 246 -5.83 -12.45 1.99
CA LEU A 246 -6.26 -12.87 0.66
C LEU A 246 -7.44 -13.85 0.73
N GLU A 247 -8.65 -13.36 0.49
CA GLU A 247 -9.83 -14.23 0.43
C GLU A 247 -9.67 -15.46 -0.51
N PRO A 248 -10.18 -16.65 -0.16
CA PRO A 248 -9.99 -17.87 -0.97
C PRO A 248 -10.45 -17.73 -2.44
N TRP A 249 -11.54 -16.99 -2.69
CA TRP A 249 -12.05 -16.74 -4.03
C TRP A 249 -11.06 -15.97 -4.91
N ALA A 250 -10.15 -15.19 -4.32
CA ALA A 250 -9.20 -14.36 -5.05
C ALA A 250 -8.24 -15.21 -5.89
N SER A 251 -7.72 -16.29 -5.31
CA SER A 251 -6.80 -17.19 -6.01
C SER A 251 -7.49 -17.88 -7.19
N GLU A 252 -8.75 -18.28 -7.02
CA GLU A 252 -9.54 -18.91 -8.09
C GLU A 252 -9.81 -17.92 -9.23
N ARG A 253 -10.19 -16.67 -8.91
CA ARG A 253 -10.43 -15.64 -9.93
C ARG A 253 -9.18 -15.22 -10.67
N LEU A 254 -8.05 -15.07 -9.98
CA LEU A 254 -6.76 -14.80 -10.63
C LEU A 254 -6.41 -15.94 -11.59
N LYS A 255 -6.51 -17.20 -11.14
CA LYS A 255 -6.25 -18.37 -11.97
C LYS A 255 -7.16 -18.42 -13.20
N ALA A 256 -8.45 -18.12 -13.05
CA ALA A 256 -9.41 -18.08 -14.16
C ALA A 256 -9.06 -17.02 -15.22
N LEU A 257 -8.36 -15.95 -14.84
CA LEU A 257 -7.89 -14.89 -15.74
C LEU A 257 -6.45 -15.11 -16.27
N GLY A 258 -5.90 -16.31 -16.04
CA GLY A 258 -4.53 -16.67 -16.44
C GLY A 258 -3.45 -16.01 -15.59
N ALA A 259 -3.78 -15.62 -14.35
CA ALA A 259 -2.85 -15.04 -13.40
C ALA A 259 -2.42 -16.06 -12.33
N THR A 260 -1.12 -16.13 -12.08
CA THR A 260 -0.52 -16.92 -11.00
C THR A 260 -0.31 -16.02 -9.78
N LEU A 261 -0.78 -16.49 -8.63
CA LEU A 261 -0.49 -15.85 -7.36
C LEU A 261 0.94 -16.16 -6.92
N ARG A 262 1.71 -15.11 -6.64
CA ARG A 262 3.10 -15.20 -6.18
C ARG A 262 3.22 -14.49 -4.83
N VAL A 263 4.14 -14.99 -4.00
CA VAL A 263 4.41 -14.41 -2.69
C VAL A 263 5.87 -14.01 -2.66
N VAL A 264 6.13 -12.77 -2.25
CA VAL A 264 7.47 -12.28 -1.92
C VAL A 264 7.50 -12.03 -0.41
N PRO A 265 8.50 -12.51 0.33
CA PRO A 265 8.67 -12.07 1.71
C PRO A 265 9.05 -10.60 1.72
N ALA A 266 8.98 -9.97 2.88
CA ALA A 266 9.61 -8.68 3.06
C ALA A 266 11.10 -8.79 2.65
N PRO A 267 11.62 -7.97 1.72
CA PRO A 267 13.06 -7.85 1.48
C PRO A 267 13.77 -7.28 2.70
N GLN A 268 13.00 -6.76 3.66
CA GLN A 268 13.45 -6.37 4.97
C GLN A 268 13.39 -7.51 6.02
N GLY A 269 12.96 -8.71 5.64
CA GLY A 269 12.99 -9.94 6.46
C GLY A 269 12.26 -9.87 7.81
N GLU A 270 12.51 -10.87 8.66
CA GLU A 270 12.35 -10.79 10.12
C GLU A 270 13.62 -10.17 10.74
N LEU A 271 14.19 -9.13 10.12
CA LEU A 271 15.41 -8.52 10.64
C LEU A 271 15.10 -7.93 12.01
N ALA A 272 15.89 -8.29 13.02
CA ALA A 272 15.78 -7.78 14.38
C ALA A 272 15.70 -6.24 14.35
N ARG A 273 14.88 -5.61 15.21
CA ARG A 273 14.57 -4.16 15.15
C ARG A 273 15.80 -3.25 15.15
N ASP A 274 16.94 -3.74 15.63
CA ASP A 274 18.23 -3.06 15.75
C ASP A 274 19.22 -3.36 14.61
N HIS A 275 18.84 -4.21 13.65
CA HIS A 275 19.64 -4.55 12.49
C HIS A 275 20.07 -3.28 11.73
N PRO A 276 21.30 -3.19 11.20
CA PRO A 276 21.78 -2.00 10.45
C PRO A 276 20.81 -1.53 9.35
N PHE A 277 20.13 -2.48 8.72
CA PHE A 277 19.04 -2.26 7.77
C PHE A 277 17.84 -1.46 8.32
N TRP A 278 17.65 -1.33 9.64
CA TRP A 278 16.62 -0.47 10.26
C TRP A 278 17.17 0.80 10.88
N ARG A 279 18.49 0.88 11.09
CA ARG A 279 19.15 2.04 11.73
C ARG A 279 19.04 3.32 10.91
N TRP A 280 18.70 3.22 9.63
CA TRP A 280 18.42 4.37 8.77
C TRP A 280 17.29 5.25 9.28
N GLN A 281 16.32 4.71 10.04
CA GLN A 281 15.24 5.49 10.63
C GLN A 281 15.75 6.64 11.52
N ALA A 282 16.95 6.51 12.10
CA ALA A 282 17.57 7.54 12.92
C ALA A 282 18.15 8.70 12.12
N HIS A 283 18.64 8.45 10.89
CA HIS A 283 19.22 9.49 10.01
C HIS A 283 18.16 10.31 9.28
N PHE A 284 16.94 9.79 9.18
CA PHE A 284 15.84 10.52 8.56
C PHE A 284 15.34 11.68 9.42
N ALA A 285 15.59 11.73 10.73
CA ALA A 285 14.96 12.61 11.73
C ALA A 285 14.86 14.12 11.42
N PHE A 286 15.44 14.62 10.32
CA PHE A 286 15.40 16.01 9.87
C PHE A 286 14.29 16.36 8.85
N HIS A 287 13.37 15.44 8.47
CA HIS A 287 12.34 15.75 7.47
C HIS A 287 10.91 15.90 7.99
N HIS A 288 10.29 17.05 7.67
CA HIS A 288 8.98 17.51 8.16
C HIS A 288 7.73 16.79 7.58
N ARG A 289 7.88 15.64 6.88
CA ARG A 289 6.75 14.80 6.43
C ARG A 289 6.85 13.36 6.94
N GLN A 290 7.32 13.19 8.17
CA GLN A 290 7.45 11.91 8.85
C GLN A 290 6.21 11.58 9.66
N ASN A 291 5.25 10.95 9.01
CA ASN A 291 4.33 10.05 9.69
C ASN A 291 4.89 8.62 9.53
N PRO A 292 4.82 7.73 10.55
CA PRO A 292 4.99 6.29 10.39
C PRO A 292 4.41 5.68 9.10
N GLU A 293 3.32 6.26 8.58
CA GLU A 293 2.76 5.92 7.26
C GLU A 293 3.74 6.11 6.09
N ALA A 294 4.55 7.16 6.07
CA ALA A 294 5.52 7.42 4.99
C ALA A 294 6.64 6.37 4.99
N VAL A 295 7.14 5.99 6.17
CA VAL A 295 8.13 4.91 6.34
C VAL A 295 7.55 3.56 5.90
N SER A 296 6.30 3.27 6.26
CA SER A 296 5.59 2.06 5.83
C SER A 296 5.38 2.02 4.30
N ARG A 297 5.04 3.17 3.70
CA ARG A 297 4.89 3.30 2.23
C ARG A 297 6.22 3.03 1.50
N LEU A 298 7.34 3.59 1.96
CA LEU A 298 8.66 3.33 1.37
C LEU A 298 9.03 1.84 1.39
N LYS A 299 8.69 1.11 2.45
CA LYS A 299 8.92 -0.35 2.53
C LYS A 299 8.14 -1.13 1.48
N ALA A 300 6.86 -0.78 1.26
CA ALA A 300 6.01 -1.45 0.28
C ALA A 300 6.45 -1.15 -1.16
N TYR A 301 6.97 0.06 -1.41
CA TYR A 301 7.47 0.49 -2.73
C TYR A 301 8.77 -0.20 -3.13
N ALA A 302 9.65 -0.50 -2.17
CA ALA A 302 10.91 -1.21 -2.42
C ALA A 302 10.75 -2.65 -2.94
N LEU A 303 9.54 -3.21 -2.88
CA LEU A 303 9.23 -4.56 -3.34
C LEU A 303 9.18 -4.71 -4.86
N LYS A 304 8.85 -3.66 -5.61
CA LYS A 304 8.59 -3.80 -7.05
C LYS A 304 9.85 -4.20 -7.84
N PRO A 305 11.04 -3.58 -7.62
CA PRO A 305 12.24 -4.03 -8.32
C PRO A 305 12.63 -5.46 -7.98
N VAL A 306 12.44 -5.86 -6.71
CA VAL A 306 12.68 -7.23 -6.23
C VAL A 306 11.79 -8.22 -6.97
N VAL A 307 10.48 -7.94 -7.01
CA VAL A 307 9.48 -8.78 -7.70
C VAL A 307 9.82 -8.92 -9.17
N LEU A 308 10.22 -7.83 -9.82
CA LEU A 308 10.58 -7.84 -11.23
C LEU A 308 11.85 -8.66 -11.49
N ALA A 309 12.84 -8.60 -10.60
CA ALA A 309 14.06 -9.41 -10.67
C ALA A 309 13.80 -10.91 -10.46
N LEU A 310 12.76 -11.27 -9.70
CA LEU A 310 12.39 -12.66 -9.37
C LEU A 310 11.34 -13.27 -10.31
N SER A 311 10.58 -12.44 -11.01
CA SER A 311 9.50 -12.88 -11.89
C SER A 311 10.01 -13.74 -13.06
N ASP A 312 9.22 -14.73 -13.45
CA ASP A 312 9.50 -15.60 -14.60
C ASP A 312 9.10 -14.97 -15.94
N CYS A 313 8.37 -13.84 -15.94
CA CYS A 313 7.94 -13.16 -17.17
C CYS A 313 9.12 -12.51 -17.90
N ASP A 314 9.25 -12.76 -19.20
CA ASP A 314 10.24 -12.13 -20.07
C ASP A 314 9.80 -12.22 -21.55
N PRO A 315 9.50 -11.12 -22.25
CA PRO A 315 9.41 -9.75 -21.77
C PRO A 315 8.34 -9.56 -20.69
N CYS A 316 8.53 -8.56 -19.84
CA CYS A 316 7.66 -8.28 -18.72
C CYS A 316 7.10 -6.85 -18.80
N LEU A 317 5.78 -6.74 -18.81
CA LEU A 317 5.06 -5.48 -18.59
C LEU A 317 4.59 -5.42 -17.13
N VAL A 318 5.19 -4.53 -16.35
CA VAL A 318 4.74 -4.22 -14.99
C VAL A 318 3.65 -3.17 -15.05
N LEU A 319 2.57 -3.37 -14.31
CA LEU A 319 1.47 -2.42 -14.18
C LEU A 319 1.12 -2.20 -12.70
N ASP A 320 0.95 -0.94 -12.33
CA ASP A 320 0.26 -0.59 -11.08
C ASP A 320 -1.23 -0.95 -11.19
N ALA A 321 -1.85 -1.24 -10.05
CA ALA A 321 -3.25 -1.69 -10.00
C ALA A 321 -4.29 -0.60 -10.35
N ASP A 322 -3.84 0.65 -10.45
CA ASP A 322 -4.56 1.85 -10.84
C ASP A 322 -4.12 2.35 -12.23
N ASN A 323 -3.54 1.46 -13.06
CA ASN A 323 -3.11 1.78 -14.40
C ASN A 323 -3.89 0.98 -15.45
N ALA A 324 -4.98 1.56 -15.93
CA ALA A 324 -5.92 0.91 -16.84
C ALA A 324 -5.40 0.89 -18.28
N PRO A 325 -5.33 -0.27 -18.95
CA PRO A 325 -5.03 -0.33 -20.37
C PRO A 325 -6.24 0.15 -21.19
N LEU A 326 -6.00 1.08 -22.10
CA LEU A 326 -6.97 1.60 -23.06
C LEU A 326 -6.88 0.87 -24.41
N ARG A 327 -5.77 0.16 -24.64
CA ARG A 327 -5.48 -0.62 -25.85
C ARG A 327 -4.68 -1.87 -25.47
N SER A 328 -4.61 -2.82 -26.41
CA SER A 328 -3.71 -3.97 -26.28
C SER A 328 -2.24 -3.50 -26.24
N PRO A 329 -1.44 -3.89 -25.23
CA PRO A 329 -0.02 -3.56 -25.16
C PRO A 329 0.85 -4.46 -26.06
N GLN A 330 0.25 -5.37 -26.84
CA GLN A 330 1.01 -6.36 -27.63
C GLN A 330 1.96 -5.72 -28.65
N GLU A 331 1.56 -4.59 -29.23
CA GLU A 331 2.38 -3.85 -30.20
C GLU A 331 3.66 -3.28 -29.60
N LEU A 332 3.70 -3.05 -28.27
CA LEU A 332 4.88 -2.54 -27.57
C LEU A 332 6.06 -3.52 -27.61
N LEU A 333 5.82 -4.81 -27.87
CA LEU A 333 6.90 -5.78 -27.97
C LEU A 333 7.86 -5.47 -29.10
N LYS A 334 7.38 -4.81 -30.17
CA LYS A 334 8.22 -4.37 -31.29
C LYS A 334 9.29 -3.38 -30.83
N SER A 335 8.95 -2.49 -29.90
CA SER A 335 9.89 -1.52 -29.33
C SER A 335 11.05 -2.20 -28.59
N LEU A 336 10.86 -3.45 -28.12
CA LEU A 336 11.90 -4.18 -27.42
C LEU A 336 12.97 -4.79 -28.32
N ASP A 337 12.76 -4.82 -29.64
CA ASP A 337 13.72 -5.42 -30.59
C ASP A 337 15.00 -4.58 -30.72
N GLU A 338 14.89 -3.26 -30.58
CA GLU A 338 16.03 -2.34 -30.60
C GLU A 338 16.59 -2.04 -29.21
N ILE A 339 15.73 -2.01 -28.19
CA ILE A 339 16.12 -1.57 -26.85
C ILE A 339 15.45 -2.45 -25.78
N PRO A 340 16.18 -2.92 -24.75
CA PRO A 340 15.64 -3.94 -23.86
C PRO A 340 14.67 -3.38 -22.82
N ALA A 341 14.41 -2.07 -22.81
CA ALA A 341 13.53 -1.44 -21.83
C ALA A 341 12.87 -0.17 -22.36
N LEU A 342 11.56 -0.06 -22.16
CA LEU A 342 10.71 1.06 -22.54
C LEU A 342 10.01 1.62 -21.30
N PHE A 343 10.22 2.92 -21.06
CA PHE A 343 9.73 3.66 -19.91
C PHE A 343 8.75 4.74 -20.34
N TRP A 344 7.88 5.18 -19.42
CA TRP A 344 6.96 6.27 -19.64
C TRP A 344 7.33 7.48 -18.78
N PRO A 345 7.36 8.68 -19.35
CA PRO A 345 7.69 9.86 -18.58
C PRO A 345 6.51 10.29 -17.71
N ASP A 346 6.81 10.80 -16.53
CA ASP A 346 5.85 11.55 -15.73
C ASP A 346 5.81 13.03 -16.18
N PHE A 347 4.86 13.78 -15.60
CA PHE A 347 4.75 15.22 -15.73
C PHE A 347 5.92 15.95 -15.07
N TRP A 348 6.48 15.38 -14.00
CA TRP A 348 7.55 15.98 -13.22
C TRP A 348 8.92 15.79 -13.87
N SER A 349 9.77 16.81 -13.73
CA SER A 349 11.21 16.67 -13.98
C SER A 349 11.85 15.90 -12.83
N ALA A 350 12.94 15.18 -13.11
CA ALA A 350 13.72 14.58 -12.04
C ALA A 350 14.28 15.67 -11.09
N PRO A 351 14.42 15.38 -9.79
CA PRO A 351 15.06 16.29 -8.84
C PRO A 351 16.47 16.69 -9.29
N ARG A 352 16.92 17.91 -8.95
CA ARG A 352 18.28 18.36 -9.30
C ARG A 352 19.28 17.92 -8.23
N THR A 353 19.43 16.61 -8.04
CA THR A 353 20.44 16.05 -7.13
C THR A 353 21.78 15.91 -7.83
N GLU A 354 22.85 15.63 -7.08
CA GLU A 354 24.17 15.31 -7.64
C GLU A 354 24.12 14.10 -8.59
N LEU A 355 23.39 13.04 -8.22
CA LEU A 355 23.23 11.85 -9.07
C LEU A 355 22.49 12.17 -10.37
N TRP A 356 21.40 12.94 -10.31
CA TRP A 356 20.69 13.34 -11.53
C TRP A 356 21.49 14.33 -12.38
N SER A 357 22.32 15.16 -11.76
CA SER A 357 23.15 16.12 -12.48
C SER A 357 24.23 15.45 -13.34
N ALA A 358 24.62 14.21 -13.00
CA ALA A 358 25.48 13.38 -13.85
C ALA A 358 24.79 12.94 -15.16
N PHE A 359 23.47 13.10 -15.28
CA PHE A 359 22.67 12.66 -16.42
C PHE A 359 21.86 13.84 -17.00
N SER A 360 22.20 14.30 -18.22
CA SER A 360 21.49 15.38 -18.93
C SER A 360 19.97 15.09 -19.06
N PRO A 361 19.12 16.14 -19.14
CA PRO A 361 17.92 16.29 -18.31
C PRO A 361 17.06 15.04 -18.23
N ALA A 362 16.95 14.49 -17.03
CA ALA A 362 16.11 13.35 -16.74
C ALA A 362 14.67 13.80 -16.43
N ARG A 363 13.69 13.11 -17.02
CA ARG A 363 12.29 13.18 -16.61
C ARG A 363 12.06 12.14 -15.52
N SER A 364 11.15 12.42 -14.59
CA SER A 364 10.73 11.38 -13.64
C SER A 364 9.97 10.27 -14.38
N GLN A 365 10.04 9.04 -13.86
CA GLN A 365 9.43 7.82 -14.38
C GLN A 365 8.26 7.33 -13.51
N GLU A 366 7.67 8.18 -12.67
CA GLU A 366 6.57 7.82 -11.74
C GLU A 366 5.23 7.45 -12.44
N SER A 367 5.30 7.09 -13.72
CA SER A 367 4.25 6.40 -14.49
C SER A 367 3.91 5.02 -13.93
N GLY A 368 2.65 4.59 -13.97
CA GLY A 368 2.21 3.29 -13.43
C GLY A 368 2.66 2.05 -14.21
N GLN A 369 3.65 2.13 -15.10
CA GLN A 369 4.07 1.03 -15.97
C GLN A 369 5.56 1.03 -16.33
N LEU A 370 6.03 -0.16 -16.69
CA LEU A 370 7.40 -0.42 -17.14
C LEU A 370 7.39 -1.66 -18.04
N LEU A 371 7.98 -1.57 -19.23
CA LEU A 371 8.15 -2.71 -20.13
C LEU A 371 9.64 -3.03 -20.30
N LEU A 372 10.02 -4.29 -20.11
CA LEU A 372 11.41 -4.71 -20.29
C LEU A 372 11.57 -6.14 -20.81
N ARG A 373 12.70 -6.40 -21.44
CA ARG A 373 13.25 -7.73 -21.76
C ARG A 373 14.44 -7.97 -20.83
N LYS A 374 14.50 -9.12 -20.16
CA LYS A 374 15.45 -9.38 -19.08
C LYS A 374 16.78 -9.93 -19.61
N THR A 375 17.51 -9.09 -20.34
CA THR A 375 18.92 -9.36 -20.68
C THR A 375 19.79 -9.39 -19.42
N VAL A 376 21.04 -9.85 -19.53
CA VAL A 376 22.02 -9.84 -18.43
C VAL A 376 22.14 -8.46 -17.80
N GLU A 377 22.30 -7.44 -18.63
CA GLU A 377 22.48 -6.05 -18.21
C GLU A 377 21.21 -5.53 -17.52
N VAL A 378 20.04 -5.83 -18.08
CA VAL A 378 18.75 -5.46 -17.46
C VAL A 378 18.60 -6.13 -16.09
N ARG A 379 18.97 -7.41 -15.95
CA ARG A 379 18.91 -8.11 -14.65
C ARG A 379 19.84 -7.48 -13.63
N GLN A 380 21.07 -7.12 -14.02
CA GLN A 380 21.97 -6.37 -13.15
C GLN A 380 21.38 -5.02 -12.74
N ALA A 381 20.73 -4.31 -13.66
CA ALA A 381 20.05 -3.05 -13.34
C ALA A 381 18.84 -3.24 -12.42
N LEU A 382 18.07 -4.32 -12.56
CA LEU A 382 16.98 -4.65 -11.63
C LEU A 382 17.49 -4.99 -10.23
N LEU A 383 18.64 -5.66 -10.11
CA LEU A 383 19.29 -5.92 -8.83
C LEU A 383 19.86 -4.64 -8.20
N LEU A 384 20.38 -3.71 -9.00
CA LEU A 384 20.77 -2.39 -8.51
C LEU A 384 19.55 -1.58 -8.08
N ALA A 385 18.51 -1.52 -8.89
CA ALA A 385 17.26 -0.84 -8.54
C ALA A 385 16.67 -1.40 -7.24
N THR A 386 16.75 -2.72 -7.06
CA THR A 386 16.46 -3.39 -5.78
C THR A 386 17.29 -2.83 -4.64
N LEU A 387 18.62 -2.82 -4.79
CA LEU A 387 19.53 -2.29 -3.77
C LEU A 387 19.22 -0.82 -3.41
N LEU A 388 19.03 0.03 -4.43
CA LEU A 388 18.68 1.45 -4.27
C LEU A 388 17.38 1.61 -3.47
N ALA A 389 16.38 0.75 -3.75
CA ALA A 389 15.09 0.82 -3.10
C ALA A 389 15.09 0.24 -1.66
N VAL A 390 15.87 -0.82 -1.41
CA VAL A 390 15.93 -1.46 -0.08
C VAL A 390 16.96 -0.81 0.85
N ARG A 391 17.85 0.06 0.34
CA ARG A 391 18.83 0.83 1.13
C ARG A 391 18.62 2.34 1.05
N PRO A 392 17.44 2.83 1.51
CA PRO A 392 17.15 4.25 1.49
C PRO A 392 18.09 5.07 2.40
N ASP A 393 18.76 4.47 3.39
CA ASP A 393 19.85 5.11 4.16
C ASP A 393 20.97 5.65 3.27
N LEU A 394 21.36 4.87 2.27
CA LEU A 394 22.53 5.17 1.47
C LEU A 394 22.17 6.01 0.25
N TYR A 395 21.02 5.73 -0.36
CA TYR A 395 20.74 6.20 -1.71
C TYR A 395 19.62 7.23 -1.79
N LEU A 396 18.73 7.35 -0.80
CA LEU A 396 17.54 8.20 -0.95
C LEU A 396 17.92 9.67 -1.10
N GLU A 397 18.85 10.18 -0.29
CA GLU A 397 19.30 11.57 -0.38
C GLU A 397 20.04 11.84 -1.70
N GLY A 398 20.85 10.89 -2.18
CA GLY A 398 21.51 11.02 -3.48
C GLY A 398 20.51 11.10 -4.65
N ILE A 399 19.37 10.41 -4.56
CA ILE A 399 18.37 10.34 -5.63
C ILE A 399 17.31 11.46 -5.50
N TYR A 400 16.91 11.85 -4.30
CA TYR A 400 15.79 12.78 -4.10
C TYR A 400 16.13 14.00 -3.25
N GLY A 401 17.32 14.07 -2.66
CA GLY A 401 17.79 15.16 -1.82
C GLY A 401 18.22 16.38 -2.62
N GLN A 402 17.56 17.52 -2.36
CA GLN A 402 17.90 18.80 -2.93
C GLN A 402 17.80 19.87 -1.84
N GLN A 403 18.87 20.65 -1.64
CA GLN A 403 18.92 21.74 -0.64
C GLN A 403 18.52 21.30 0.78
N GLY A 404 18.97 20.11 1.20
CA GLY A 404 18.64 19.55 2.53
C GLY A 404 17.17 19.10 2.67
N GLN A 405 16.44 18.94 1.57
CA GLN A 405 15.05 18.48 1.55
C GLN A 405 14.87 17.33 0.56
N LEU A 406 14.01 16.37 0.89
CA LEU A 406 13.56 15.37 -0.08
C LEU A 406 12.51 15.98 -1.00
N MET A 407 12.76 15.96 -2.30
CA MET A 407 11.83 16.45 -3.31
C MET A 407 10.65 15.49 -3.52
N CYS A 408 9.53 16.00 -4.04
CA CYS A 408 8.40 15.16 -4.42
C CYS A 408 8.83 14.09 -5.45
N GLY A 409 8.18 12.93 -5.41
CA GLY A 409 8.49 11.83 -6.34
C GLY A 409 9.48 10.78 -5.81
N TYR A 410 9.72 10.69 -4.49
CA TYR A 410 10.45 9.57 -3.85
C TYR A 410 9.70 8.22 -3.94
N GLY A 411 9.24 7.86 -5.13
CA GLY A 411 8.52 6.64 -5.42
C GLY A 411 9.43 5.48 -5.83
N ASP A 412 8.81 4.35 -6.12
CA ASP A 412 9.48 3.11 -6.48
C ASP A 412 10.07 3.10 -7.89
N LYS A 413 9.88 4.14 -8.72
CA LYS A 413 10.08 4.01 -10.16
C LYS A 413 11.31 4.73 -10.68
N ASP A 414 11.63 5.87 -10.08
CA ASP A 414 12.85 6.60 -10.45
C ASP A 414 14.14 5.79 -10.16
N VAL A 415 14.09 4.82 -9.26
CA VAL A 415 15.22 3.88 -9.01
C VAL A 415 15.52 2.97 -10.21
N TYR A 416 14.56 2.66 -11.08
CA TYR A 416 14.82 1.86 -12.29
C TYR A 416 15.70 2.64 -13.24
N GLN A 417 15.27 3.83 -13.68
CA GLN A 417 16.07 4.62 -14.60
C GLN A 417 17.41 5.03 -14.00
N MET A 418 17.48 5.29 -12.69
CA MET A 418 18.75 5.57 -12.02
C MET A 418 19.70 4.37 -12.14
N ALA A 419 19.24 3.16 -11.83
CA ALA A 419 20.04 1.95 -11.95
C ALA A 419 20.52 1.68 -13.39
N PHE A 420 19.63 1.85 -14.37
CA PHE A 420 19.97 1.68 -15.78
C PHE A 420 21.04 2.67 -16.23
N ARG A 421 20.91 3.95 -15.82
CA ARG A 421 21.88 5.00 -16.13
C ARG A 421 23.25 4.73 -15.49
N LEU A 422 23.28 4.35 -14.21
CA LEU A 422 24.51 4.05 -13.49
C LEU A 422 25.29 2.89 -14.12
N LEU A 423 24.59 1.91 -14.71
CA LEU A 423 25.19 0.75 -15.35
C LEU A 423 25.34 0.88 -16.87
N GLY A 424 24.92 2.00 -17.47
CA GLY A 424 24.94 2.18 -18.92
C GLY A 424 24.02 1.23 -19.70
N VAL A 425 22.99 0.68 -19.05
CA VAL A 425 22.01 -0.20 -19.71
C VAL A 425 21.12 0.63 -20.62
N LYS A 426 20.94 0.17 -21.85
CA LYS A 426 20.10 0.87 -22.82
C LYS A 426 18.62 0.82 -22.40
N PHE A 427 17.95 1.95 -22.41
CA PHE A 427 16.50 2.09 -22.27
C PHE A 427 16.02 3.31 -23.06
N ARG A 428 14.73 3.36 -23.37
CA ARG A 428 14.08 4.49 -24.04
C ARG A 428 12.89 4.97 -23.24
N PHE A 429 12.69 6.28 -23.18
CA PHE A 429 11.40 6.85 -22.81
C PHE A 429 10.52 6.96 -24.05
N VAL A 430 9.24 6.62 -23.93
CA VAL A 430 8.24 7.02 -24.95
C VAL A 430 8.34 8.53 -25.13
N GLY A 431 8.53 8.97 -26.38
CA GLY A 431 8.80 10.38 -26.70
C GLY A 431 7.61 11.31 -26.41
N SER A 432 6.40 10.76 -26.44
CA SER A 432 5.15 11.46 -26.14
C SER A 432 5.09 11.88 -24.67
N SER A 433 4.72 13.13 -24.42
CA SER A 433 4.45 13.59 -23.06
C SER A 433 3.11 13.03 -22.55
N PRO A 434 2.98 12.80 -21.23
CA PRO A 434 1.72 12.33 -20.68
C PRO A 434 0.62 13.38 -20.89
N GLY A 435 -0.55 12.91 -21.27
CA GLY A 435 -1.80 13.66 -21.21
C GLY A 435 -2.34 13.72 -19.79
N VAL A 436 -3.34 14.57 -19.57
CA VAL A 436 -4.03 14.73 -18.29
C VAL A 436 -5.39 14.04 -18.35
N LEU A 437 -5.68 13.19 -17.37
CA LEU A 437 -7.00 12.64 -17.14
C LEU A 437 -7.74 13.56 -16.17
N VAL A 438 -8.95 14.00 -16.55
CA VAL A 438 -9.82 14.84 -15.72
C VAL A 438 -11.19 14.20 -15.52
N THR A 439 -11.85 14.52 -14.42
CA THR A 439 -13.25 14.14 -14.17
C THR A 439 -14.20 14.93 -15.08
N THR A 440 -15.46 14.54 -15.15
CA THR A 440 -16.50 15.30 -15.86
C THR A 440 -16.70 16.71 -15.27
N GLY A 441 -16.35 16.92 -14.00
CA GLY A 441 -16.32 18.24 -13.35
C GLY A 441 -15.09 19.09 -13.66
N GLY A 442 -14.11 18.54 -14.40
CA GLY A 442 -12.86 19.23 -14.74
C GLY A 442 -11.73 19.04 -13.73
N ASP A 443 -11.95 18.28 -12.66
CA ASP A 443 -10.92 18.03 -11.64
C ASP A 443 -9.86 17.05 -12.15
N TYR A 444 -8.61 17.24 -11.73
CA TYR A 444 -7.53 16.32 -12.05
C TYR A 444 -7.76 14.93 -11.47
N ALA A 445 -7.76 13.90 -12.32
CA ALA A 445 -7.92 12.50 -11.92
C ALA A 445 -6.62 11.69 -12.11
N GLY A 446 -5.77 12.06 -13.07
CA GLY A 446 -4.56 11.29 -13.34
C GLY A 446 -3.89 11.61 -14.66
N LEU A 447 -3.21 10.62 -15.21
CA LEU A 447 -2.40 10.74 -16.42
C LEU A 447 -2.92 9.81 -17.51
N VAL A 448 -2.81 10.25 -18.76
CA VAL A 448 -3.00 9.41 -19.93
C VAL A 448 -1.65 9.23 -20.61
N GLN A 449 -1.15 8.00 -20.62
CA GLN A 449 0.12 7.64 -21.19
C GLN A 449 -0.08 7.11 -22.61
N GLN A 450 0.80 7.51 -23.52
CA GLN A 450 0.68 7.23 -24.95
C GLN A 450 1.69 6.14 -25.37
N ASP A 451 1.48 5.55 -26.55
CA ASP A 451 2.49 4.74 -27.23
C ASP A 451 3.49 5.63 -28.01
N GLU A 452 4.45 4.99 -28.69
CA GLU A 452 5.45 5.67 -29.54
C GLU A 452 4.82 6.42 -30.72
N ASP A 453 3.58 6.09 -31.11
CA ASP A 453 2.83 6.75 -32.18
C ASP A 453 1.88 7.86 -31.64
N GLY A 454 1.96 8.17 -30.35
CA GLY A 454 1.15 9.21 -29.71
C GLY A 454 -0.31 8.81 -29.42
N ARG A 455 -0.63 7.51 -29.51
CA ARG A 455 -1.99 7.01 -29.23
C ARG A 455 -2.12 6.71 -27.74
N SER A 456 -3.23 7.13 -27.13
CA SER A 456 -3.53 6.81 -25.73
C SER A 456 -3.53 5.29 -25.51
N LEU A 457 -2.75 4.84 -24.54
CA LEU A 457 -2.47 3.44 -24.28
C LEU A 457 -2.81 3.05 -22.83
N PHE A 458 -2.44 3.89 -21.86
CA PHE A 458 -2.77 3.66 -20.45
C PHE A 458 -3.41 4.89 -19.80
N ALA A 459 -4.32 4.68 -18.86
CA ALA A 459 -4.87 5.69 -17.97
C ALA A 459 -4.46 5.36 -16.52
N HIS A 460 -3.58 6.18 -15.95
CA HIS A 460 -3.03 6.00 -14.61
C HIS A 460 -3.70 6.97 -13.65
N ALA A 461 -4.40 6.47 -12.63
CA ALA A 461 -5.07 7.32 -11.65
C ALA A 461 -4.10 7.83 -10.59
N SER A 462 -3.95 9.15 -10.53
CA SER A 462 -3.18 9.82 -9.48
C SER A 462 -4.08 10.23 -8.31
N GLN A 463 -5.33 10.61 -8.61
CA GLN A 463 -6.38 10.93 -7.64
C GLN A 463 -7.62 10.08 -7.94
N ALA A 464 -8.51 9.91 -6.95
CA ALA A 464 -9.74 9.12 -7.11
C ALA A 464 -9.51 7.70 -7.69
N LYS A 465 -8.49 7.00 -7.18
CA LYS A 465 -8.06 5.65 -7.64
C LYS A 465 -9.19 4.63 -7.64
N ASP A 466 -10.10 4.74 -6.67
CA ASP A 466 -11.31 3.93 -6.52
C ASP A 466 -12.33 4.18 -7.65
N ARG A 467 -12.32 5.38 -8.24
CA ARG A 467 -13.26 5.82 -9.28
C ARG A 467 -12.70 5.80 -10.68
N LEU A 468 -11.41 5.46 -10.90
CA LEU A 468 -10.81 5.38 -12.24
C LEU A 468 -11.71 4.63 -13.23
N TRP A 469 -12.20 3.47 -12.82
CA TRP A 469 -13.06 2.63 -13.65
C TRP A 469 -14.43 3.24 -13.91
N GLN A 470 -14.98 3.99 -12.95
CA GLN A 470 -16.24 4.73 -13.17
C GLN A 470 -16.03 5.90 -14.13
N LEU A 471 -14.88 6.59 -14.05
CA LEU A 471 -14.50 7.64 -14.98
C LEU A 471 -14.32 7.09 -16.39
N LEU A 472 -13.70 5.93 -16.51
CA LEU A 472 -13.53 5.24 -17.78
C LEU A 472 -14.85 4.68 -18.30
N GLU A 473 -15.73 4.11 -17.47
CA GLU A 473 -17.04 3.59 -17.88
C GLU A 473 -18.01 4.71 -18.31
N ALA A 474 -17.99 5.85 -17.61
CA ALA A 474 -18.81 7.01 -17.97
C ALA A 474 -18.43 7.57 -19.36
N ASP A 475 -17.15 7.48 -19.74
CA ASP A 475 -16.66 7.91 -21.05
C ASP A 475 -16.68 6.77 -22.09
N ALA A 476 -16.49 5.51 -21.69
CA ALA A 476 -16.50 4.31 -22.54
C ALA A 476 -17.91 3.93 -22.99
N LEU A 477 -18.94 4.14 -22.16
CA LEU A 477 -20.33 4.04 -22.59
C LEU A 477 -20.72 5.15 -23.59
N GLN A 478 -19.96 6.25 -23.66
CA GLN A 478 -20.15 7.30 -24.66
C GLN A 478 -19.23 7.18 -25.89
N ARG A 479 -18.06 6.53 -25.81
CA ARG A 479 -17.01 6.61 -26.84
C ARG A 479 -16.38 5.28 -27.27
N CYS A 480 -16.94 4.13 -26.90
CA CYS A 480 -16.50 2.84 -27.47
C CYS A 480 -16.80 2.66 -28.97
N PHE A 481 -17.37 3.65 -29.67
CA PHE A 481 -17.62 3.57 -31.11
C PHE A 481 -17.16 4.84 -31.83
N GLN A 482 -15.97 4.74 -32.45
CA GLN A 482 -15.34 5.65 -33.42
C GLN A 482 -14.39 6.78 -32.93
N PRO A 483 -13.36 7.11 -33.74
CA PRO A 483 -12.21 7.91 -33.32
C PRO A 483 -12.49 9.39 -33.54
N LEU A 484 -12.96 10.08 -32.50
CA LEU A 484 -12.89 11.53 -32.45
C LEU A 484 -12.39 12.01 -31.08
N LEU A 485 -11.18 12.58 -31.15
CA LEU A 485 -10.67 13.65 -30.31
C LEU A 485 -11.77 14.41 -29.55
N HIS A 486 -11.73 14.35 -28.22
CA HIS A 486 -11.80 15.53 -27.34
C HIS A 486 -11.38 15.06 -25.94
N LEU A 487 -10.11 14.68 -25.81
CA LEU A 487 -9.37 14.88 -24.57
C LEU A 487 -8.82 16.31 -24.69
N HIS A 488 -9.25 17.23 -23.85
CA HIS A 488 -8.55 18.51 -23.72
C HIS A 488 -7.19 18.24 -23.07
N ALA A 489 -6.21 17.80 -23.86
CA ALA A 489 -4.81 17.90 -23.52
C ALA A 489 -4.46 19.40 -23.54
N ARG A 490 -4.68 20.10 -22.43
CA ARG A 490 -4.09 21.42 -22.22
C ARG A 490 -2.66 21.19 -21.74
N SER A 491 -1.68 21.70 -22.48
CA SER A 491 -0.31 21.82 -21.98
C SER A 491 -0.33 22.70 -20.73
N TRP A 492 0.02 22.14 -19.58
CA TRP A 492 0.05 22.89 -18.31
C TRP A 492 1.08 24.04 -18.33
N VAL A 493 2.02 24.02 -19.28
CA VAL A 493 3.02 25.08 -19.51
C VAL A 493 2.38 26.45 -19.79
N ALA A 494 1.12 26.50 -20.23
CA ALA A 494 0.44 27.76 -20.54
C ALA A 494 -0.22 28.47 -19.34
N MET A 495 -0.22 27.89 -18.13
CA MET A 495 -0.96 28.46 -16.99
C MET A 495 -0.12 29.11 -15.89
N HIS A 496 1.19 28.99 -15.87
CA HIS A 496 2.05 29.65 -14.87
C HIS A 496 3.23 30.34 -15.57
N PRO A 497 3.27 31.68 -15.68
CA PRO A 497 4.53 32.34 -15.99
C PRO A 497 5.51 32.05 -14.85
N ALA A 498 6.75 31.69 -15.21
CA ALA A 498 7.82 31.53 -14.24
C ALA A 498 7.94 32.81 -13.38
N PRO A 499 8.19 32.70 -12.07
CA PRO A 499 8.65 33.86 -11.31
C PRO A 499 10.02 34.24 -11.87
N GLY A 500 10.12 35.49 -12.32
CA GLY A 500 11.37 36.09 -12.81
C GLY A 500 12.41 36.25 -11.71
#